data_AF-A0A7V3AAC5-F1
#
_entry.id   AF-A0A7V3AAC5-F1
#
_cell.length_a   1.000
_cell.length_b   1.000
_cell.length_c   1.000
_cell.angle_alpha   90.00
_cell.angle_beta   90.00
_cell.angle_gamma   90.00
#
_symmetry.space_group_name_H-M   'P 1'
#
loop_
_entity.id
_entity.type
_entity.pdbx_description
1 polymer ?
#
loop_
_entity_poly.entity_id
_entity_poly.type
_entity_poly.pdbx_seq_one_letter_code
_entity_poly.pdbx_strand_id
1 'polypeptide(L)'
;MPKTERTRFYCKHCGNEYARWEGRCPACNEWDALVEAPPERAAARPRKGGKGESRAAALPSLGARPRPLKEYAAERVPRLPIPIGEFHRVLGGGAVPGGSVLVGGEPGIGKSTLLLQVLGALAGEAAGGSGGRGAEGDDPPAAPVRPLLYLSGEEAPSQIAARGLRLGDRPSGNGGPRYDFESPALRLAGETDLETILQILEEERPRLAVIDSIQTLRDPSVASAPGSVSQVRECALALVDAARRFEIALFLIGHVTKDGSLAGPRVLEHVVDTVLNFEGDTRLGLRVLRAQKNRFGSTHEVGLFEMSGAGLLEVPDPSSALLDRDGADDKGAGSTVGALCEGSRVLLVEVQALTVPVPTGGSPRRRATGLDANRLAMLLAVLETKAGVPFGALDVFVSAAGGFDVDEPAADLPIALALSSVASGRRIREGLVSAGEIGLGGELRPVPRVEARLAEARRLGFTHFLLPTRGRDVSAAAAKGLKLLRARTIHEALSVALE
;
A
#
# COMPACT_ATOMS: atom_id res chain seq x y z
N MET A 1 -2.78 38.16 44.87
CA MET A 1 -1.84 37.07 44.50
C MET A 1 -1.90 36.88 43.00
N PRO A 2 -0.80 37.03 42.24
CA PRO A 2 -0.82 36.76 40.81
C PRO A 2 -0.97 35.26 40.57
N LYS A 3 -1.85 34.87 39.64
CA LYS A 3 -1.98 33.48 39.17
C LYS A 3 -0.67 33.10 38.49
N THR A 4 0.07 32.17 39.08
CA THR A 4 1.20 31.50 38.43
C THR A 4 0.67 30.75 37.21
N GLU A 5 1.14 31.12 36.02
CA GLU A 5 0.90 30.39 34.78
C GLU A 5 1.45 28.97 34.95
N ARG A 6 0.61 27.97 34.69
CA ARG A 6 1.02 26.56 34.70
C ARG A 6 1.62 26.24 33.34
N THR A 7 2.94 26.29 33.23
CA THR A 7 3.68 25.87 32.04
C THR A 7 3.36 24.39 31.75
N ARG A 8 2.84 24.10 30.55
CA ARG A 8 2.65 22.73 30.06
C ARG A 8 3.82 22.35 29.15
N PHE A 9 4.14 21.08 29.10
CA PHE A 9 5.20 20.52 28.27
C PHE A 9 4.59 19.54 27.28
N TYR A 10 5.13 19.44 26.07
CA TYR A 10 4.71 18.44 25.10
C TYR A 10 5.92 17.70 24.51
N CYS A 11 5.73 16.43 24.17
CA CYS A 11 6.77 15.63 23.57
C CYS A 11 6.89 15.94 22.07
N LYS A 12 8.05 16.41 21.60
CA LYS A 12 8.33 16.68 20.17
C LYS A 12 8.29 15.44 19.28
N HIS A 13 8.35 14.25 19.87
CA HIS A 13 8.38 12.97 19.14
C HIS A 13 7.01 12.28 19.06
N CYS A 14 6.21 12.33 20.13
CA CYS A 14 4.92 11.62 20.19
C CYS A 14 3.70 12.51 20.46
N GLY A 15 3.90 13.82 20.71
CA GLY A 15 2.82 14.79 20.87
C GLY A 15 2.04 14.74 22.18
N ASN A 16 2.42 13.90 23.14
CA ASN A 16 1.76 13.85 24.45
C ASN A 16 2.07 15.08 25.30
N GLU A 17 1.06 15.55 26.06
CA GLU A 17 1.15 16.66 26.99
C GLU A 17 1.46 16.21 28.42
N TYR A 18 2.26 16.99 29.13
CA TYR A 18 2.69 16.76 30.50
C TYR A 18 2.66 18.06 31.30
N ALA A 19 2.29 17.97 32.57
CA ALA A 19 2.20 19.14 33.46
C ALA A 19 3.55 19.59 34.05
N ARG A 20 4.61 18.78 33.86
CA ARG A 20 5.96 19.04 34.37
C ARG A 20 6.98 18.54 33.35
N TRP A 21 8.15 19.17 33.33
CA TRP A 21 9.27 18.71 32.54
C TRP A 21 9.87 17.45 33.15
N GLU A 22 10.21 16.48 32.30
CA GLU A 22 11.02 15.32 32.65
C GLU A 22 12.08 15.13 31.56
N GLY A 23 13.26 14.62 31.91
CA GLY A 23 14.34 14.39 30.93
C GLY A 23 14.01 13.30 29.91
N ARG A 24 12.95 12.50 30.15
CA ARG A 24 12.53 11.40 29.29
C ARG A 24 11.01 11.41 29.14
N CYS A 25 10.50 11.25 27.92
CA CYS A 25 9.06 11.14 27.66
C CYS A 25 8.53 9.79 28.19
N PRO A 26 7.55 9.77 29.11
CA PRO A 26 6.97 8.53 29.63
C PRO A 26 6.22 7.67 28.59
N ALA A 27 5.76 8.27 27.47
CA ALA A 27 4.97 7.56 26.47
C ALA A 27 5.80 6.94 25.35
N CYS A 28 6.86 7.61 24.88
CA CYS A 28 7.70 7.13 23.80
C CYS A 28 9.14 6.81 24.23
N ASN A 29 9.46 6.96 25.51
CA ASN A 29 10.77 6.66 26.11
C ASN A 29 11.96 7.47 25.58
N GLU A 30 11.70 8.49 24.76
CA GLU A 30 12.71 9.34 24.14
C GLU A 30 13.26 10.38 25.13
N TRP A 31 14.59 10.57 25.11
CA TRP A 31 15.28 11.54 25.97
C TRP A 31 15.26 12.94 25.37
N ASP A 32 15.27 13.98 26.22
CA ASP A 32 15.22 15.40 25.84
C ASP A 32 14.09 15.73 24.84
N ALA A 33 12.98 14.99 24.98
CA ALA A 33 11.85 15.05 24.07
C ALA A 33 10.79 16.09 24.47
N LEU A 34 10.80 16.55 25.72
CA LEU A 34 9.80 17.46 26.27
C LEU A 34 10.19 18.93 26.09
N VAL A 35 9.32 19.69 25.41
CA VAL A 35 9.48 21.13 25.16
C VAL A 35 8.31 21.92 25.77
N GLU A 36 8.58 23.16 26.19
CA GLU A 36 7.55 24.04 26.77
C GLU A 36 6.52 24.46 25.72
N ALA A 37 5.25 24.32 26.06
CA ALA A 37 4.15 24.87 25.26
C ALA A 37 4.18 26.40 25.36
N PRO A 38 3.98 27.14 24.25
CA PRO A 38 3.87 28.59 24.30
C PRO A 38 2.70 29.00 25.21
N PRO A 39 2.79 30.15 25.91
CA PRO A 39 1.77 30.58 26.86
C PRO A 39 0.41 30.70 26.16
N GLU A 40 -0.62 30.07 26.75
CA GLU A 40 -2.00 30.21 26.31
C GLU A 40 -2.34 31.71 26.29
N ARG A 41 -2.55 32.29 25.11
CA ARG A 41 -3.16 33.62 25.01
C ARG A 41 -4.53 33.51 25.66
N ALA A 42 -4.71 34.23 26.77
CA ALA A 42 -5.96 34.27 27.51
C ALA A 42 -7.13 34.55 26.55
N ALA A 43 -8.02 33.57 26.40
CA ALA A 43 -9.25 33.75 25.66
C ALA A 43 -9.99 34.98 26.19
N ALA A 44 -10.15 35.99 25.33
CA ALA A 44 -10.88 37.20 25.67
C ALA A 44 -12.32 36.81 26.06
N ARG A 45 -12.71 37.13 27.29
CA ARG A 45 -14.11 37.00 27.74
C ARG A 45 -15.01 37.80 26.79
N PRO A 46 -16.16 37.26 26.37
CA PRO A 46 -17.05 38.01 25.49
C PRO A 46 -17.66 39.19 26.29
N ARG A 47 -17.35 40.42 25.86
CA ARG A 47 -18.07 41.61 26.30
C ARG A 47 -19.47 41.55 25.66
N LYS A 48 -20.52 41.58 26.50
CA LYS A 48 -21.88 41.83 26.03
C LYS A 48 -21.94 43.24 25.44
N GLY A 49 -22.33 43.35 24.17
CA GLY A 49 -22.78 44.60 23.55
C GLY A 49 -21.84 45.14 22.47
N GLY A 50 -22.30 45.09 21.22
CA GLY A 50 -21.67 45.76 20.07
C GLY A 50 -21.92 45.01 18.78
N LYS A 51 -22.81 45.55 17.92
CA LYS A 51 -23.02 45.06 16.55
C LYS A 51 -21.74 45.31 15.75
N GLY A 52 -21.02 44.24 15.44
CA GLY A 52 -19.85 44.26 14.58
C GLY A 52 -19.48 42.82 14.25
N GLU A 53 -19.64 42.44 12.99
CA GLU A 53 -19.35 41.10 12.48
C GLU A 53 -17.85 40.81 12.59
N SER A 54 -17.46 40.03 13.61
CA SER A 54 -16.19 39.34 13.63
C SER A 54 -16.46 37.86 13.33
N ARG A 55 -16.03 37.42 12.14
CA ARG A 55 -15.89 36.01 11.75
C ARG A 55 -14.84 35.35 12.65
N ALA A 56 -15.18 35.04 13.89
CA ALA A 56 -14.57 33.93 14.58
C ALA A 56 -15.19 32.68 14.00
N ALA A 57 -14.47 32.00 13.11
CA ALA A 57 -14.88 30.73 12.52
C ALA A 57 -15.04 29.70 13.65
N ALA A 58 -16.24 29.62 14.21
CA ALA A 58 -16.64 28.49 15.03
C ALA A 58 -16.47 27.23 14.18
N LEU A 59 -15.66 26.28 14.66
CA LEU A 59 -15.62 24.93 14.11
C LEU A 59 -17.06 24.47 13.87
N PRO A 60 -17.49 24.17 12.64
CA PRO A 60 -18.80 23.59 12.42
C PRO A 60 -18.74 22.21 13.06
N SER A 61 -19.48 22.03 14.16
CA SER A 61 -19.79 20.69 14.63
C SER A 61 -20.40 19.96 13.45
N LEU A 62 -19.97 18.73 13.16
CA LEU A 62 -20.79 17.77 12.42
C LEU A 62 -22.14 17.77 13.11
N GLY A 63 -23.09 18.55 12.60
CA GLY A 63 -24.31 18.98 13.28
C GLY A 63 -25.34 17.86 13.33
N ALA A 64 -24.92 16.67 13.75
CA ALA A 64 -25.74 15.50 13.83
C ALA A 64 -26.24 15.38 15.27
N ARG A 65 -27.55 15.59 15.46
CA ARG A 65 -28.21 15.00 16.62
C ARG A 65 -27.96 13.48 16.58
N PRO A 66 -27.70 12.82 17.72
CA PRO A 66 -27.56 11.37 17.75
C PRO A 66 -28.80 10.72 17.13
N ARG A 67 -28.60 9.89 16.09
CA ARG A 67 -29.64 9.07 15.46
C ARG A 67 -29.28 7.59 15.63
N PRO A 68 -30.27 6.68 15.75
CA PRO A 68 -30.03 5.24 15.74
C PRO A 68 -29.23 4.76 14.52
N LEU A 69 -28.32 3.79 14.71
CA LEU A 69 -27.46 3.25 13.62
C LEU A 69 -28.24 2.82 12.37
N LYS A 70 -29.43 2.23 12.56
CA LYS A 70 -30.31 1.78 11.46
C LYS A 70 -30.70 2.90 10.48
N GLU A 71 -30.74 4.15 10.95
CA GLU A 71 -31.11 5.31 10.13
C GLU A 71 -29.96 5.74 9.22
N TYR A 72 -28.71 5.53 9.65
CA TYR A 72 -27.52 5.78 8.83
C TYR A 72 -27.19 4.62 7.89
N ALA A 73 -27.50 3.38 8.27
CA ALA A 73 -27.15 2.20 7.47
C ALA A 73 -27.82 2.16 6.07
N ALA A 74 -28.91 2.91 5.88
CA ALA A 74 -29.59 3.06 4.60
C ALA A 74 -28.94 4.12 3.68
N GLU A 75 -28.08 4.99 4.21
CA GLU A 75 -27.41 6.05 3.44
C GLU A 75 -26.20 5.44 2.68
N ARG A 76 -26.24 5.45 1.34
CA ARG A 76 -25.10 5.03 0.53
C ARG A 76 -24.09 6.17 0.45
N VAL A 77 -22.84 5.92 0.81
CA VAL A 77 -21.74 6.86 0.59
C VAL A 77 -21.42 6.88 -0.92
N PRO A 78 -21.65 7.99 -1.64
CA PRO A 78 -21.27 8.08 -3.05
C PRO A 78 -19.75 7.97 -3.16
N ARG A 79 -19.27 7.21 -4.14
CA ARG A 79 -17.83 7.09 -4.45
C ARG A 79 -17.56 7.69 -5.81
N LEU A 80 -16.42 8.37 -5.92
CA LEU A 80 -15.80 8.76 -7.16
C LEU A 80 -15.00 7.56 -7.70
N PRO A 81 -15.47 6.88 -8.76
CA PRO A 81 -14.72 5.78 -9.35
C PRO A 81 -13.39 6.32 -9.88
N ILE A 82 -12.29 5.65 -9.53
CA ILE A 82 -10.99 5.98 -10.09
C ILE A 82 -10.73 5.04 -11.28
N PRO A 83 -10.47 5.56 -12.50
CA PRO A 83 -10.23 4.78 -13.71
C PRO A 83 -8.81 4.19 -13.79
N ILE A 84 -8.27 3.72 -12.67
CA ILE A 84 -7.02 2.94 -12.60
C ILE A 84 -7.37 1.73 -11.73
N GLY A 85 -7.45 0.55 -12.32
CA GLY A 85 -8.06 -0.64 -11.71
C GLY A 85 -7.42 -1.09 -10.39
N GLU A 86 -6.09 -1.21 -10.36
CA GLU A 86 -5.30 -1.54 -9.18
C GLU A 86 -5.50 -0.48 -8.08
N PHE A 87 -5.48 0.81 -8.44
CA PHE A 87 -5.66 1.91 -7.48
C PHE A 87 -7.10 1.97 -6.94
N HIS A 88 -8.09 1.78 -7.81
CA HIS A 88 -9.51 1.70 -7.49
C HIS A 88 -9.78 0.62 -6.45
N ARG A 89 -9.16 -0.55 -6.64
CA ARG A 89 -9.29 -1.69 -5.72
C ARG A 89 -8.65 -1.39 -4.38
N VAL A 90 -7.44 -0.83 -4.34
CA VAL A 90 -6.77 -0.46 -3.09
C VAL A 90 -7.58 0.58 -2.28
N LEU A 91 -8.27 1.50 -2.97
CA LEU A 91 -9.19 2.46 -2.32
C LEU A 91 -10.50 1.83 -1.83
N GLY A 92 -10.79 0.56 -2.16
CA GLY A 92 -12.03 -0.12 -1.79
C GLY A 92 -13.23 0.30 -2.63
N GLY A 93 -13.03 0.63 -3.91
CA GLY A 93 -14.11 0.98 -4.83
C GLY A 93 -14.12 2.43 -5.32
N GLY A 94 -13.02 3.18 -5.11
CA GLY A 94 -12.89 4.59 -5.50
C GLY A 94 -12.79 5.57 -4.32
N ALA A 95 -12.57 6.84 -4.64
CA ALA A 95 -12.37 7.91 -3.66
C ALA A 95 -13.70 8.37 -3.06
N VAL A 96 -13.69 8.81 -1.81
CA VAL A 96 -14.91 9.25 -1.09
C VAL A 96 -14.94 10.78 -1.03
N PRO A 97 -16.01 11.45 -1.49
CA PRO A 97 -16.20 12.89 -1.28
C PRO A 97 -16.15 13.25 0.21
N GLY A 98 -15.34 14.25 0.56
CA GLY A 98 -15.06 14.62 1.95
C GLY A 98 -14.14 13.65 2.70
N GLY A 99 -13.66 12.59 2.03
CA GLY A 99 -12.64 11.69 2.55
C GLY A 99 -11.23 12.15 2.21
N SER A 100 -10.26 11.73 3.02
CA SER A 100 -8.84 12.01 2.81
C SER A 100 -7.99 10.75 2.66
N VAL A 101 -7.06 10.79 1.72
CA VAL A 101 -6.12 9.71 1.41
C VAL A 101 -4.69 10.25 1.48
N LEU A 102 -3.84 9.63 2.31
CA LEU A 102 -2.39 9.87 2.31
C LEU A 102 -1.71 8.83 1.43
N VAL A 103 -0.90 9.26 0.48
CA VAL A 103 -0.02 8.41 -0.33
C VAL A 103 1.42 8.62 0.15
N GLY A 104 1.91 7.67 0.95
CA GLY A 104 3.27 7.58 1.44
C GLY A 104 4.18 6.78 0.50
N GLY A 105 5.50 6.99 0.60
CA GLY A 105 6.49 6.18 -0.10
C GLY A 105 7.81 6.92 -0.32
N GLU A 106 8.85 6.19 -0.72
CA GLU A 106 10.19 6.75 -0.94
C GLU A 106 10.20 7.82 -2.05
N PRO A 107 11.11 8.82 -1.99
CA PRO A 107 11.33 9.74 -3.10
C PRO A 107 11.63 8.97 -4.41
N GLY A 108 11.02 9.38 -5.52
CA GLY A 108 11.21 8.72 -6.83
C GLY A 108 10.36 7.47 -7.09
N ILE A 109 9.62 6.95 -6.09
CA ILE A 109 8.72 5.80 -6.30
C ILE A 109 7.49 6.11 -7.17
N GLY A 110 7.31 7.37 -7.58
CA GLY A 110 6.29 7.74 -8.57
C GLY A 110 4.93 8.10 -7.99
N LYS A 111 4.85 8.55 -6.74
CA LYS A 111 3.62 9.05 -6.10
C LYS A 111 2.94 10.17 -6.91
N SER A 112 3.71 11.20 -7.28
CA SER A 112 3.25 12.30 -8.12
C SER A 112 2.81 11.83 -9.50
N THR A 113 3.53 10.87 -10.09
CA THR A 113 3.16 10.26 -11.37
C THR A 113 1.82 9.51 -11.28
N LEU A 114 1.62 8.72 -10.22
CA LEU A 114 0.38 7.98 -9.98
C LEU A 114 -0.81 8.94 -9.86
N LEU A 115 -0.71 9.96 -9.00
CA LEU A 115 -1.83 10.90 -8.80
C LEU A 115 -2.07 11.79 -10.01
N LEU A 116 -1.03 12.17 -10.76
CA LEU A 116 -1.19 12.88 -12.03
C LEU A 116 -1.93 12.00 -13.06
N GLN A 117 -1.58 10.72 -13.17
CA GLN A 117 -2.32 9.76 -14.02
C GLN A 117 -3.78 9.60 -13.58
N VAL A 118 -4.06 9.56 -12.28
CA VAL A 118 -5.44 9.54 -11.76
C VAL A 118 -6.22 10.76 -12.25
N LEU A 119 -5.64 11.96 -12.16
CA LEU A 119 -6.30 13.18 -12.63
C LEU A 119 -6.53 13.16 -14.14
N GLY A 120 -5.51 12.81 -14.93
CA GLY A 120 -5.62 12.72 -16.39
C GLY A 120 -6.67 11.70 -16.82
N ALA A 121 -6.77 10.56 -16.13
CA ALA A 121 -7.74 9.53 -16.47
C ALA A 121 -9.18 9.95 -16.10
N LEU A 122 -9.36 10.62 -14.96
CA LEU A 122 -10.66 11.20 -14.58
C LEU A 122 -11.11 12.32 -15.53
N ALA A 123 -10.18 13.11 -16.04
CA ALA A 123 -10.45 14.11 -17.07
C ALA A 123 -10.91 13.45 -18.38
N GLY A 124 -10.27 12.35 -18.78
CA GLY A 124 -10.64 11.59 -19.99
C GLY A 124 -12.04 10.96 -19.92
N GLU A 125 -12.44 10.43 -18.77
CA GLU A 125 -13.82 9.90 -18.60
C GLU A 125 -14.88 11.00 -18.67
N ALA A 126 -14.59 12.19 -18.14
CA ALA A 126 -15.50 13.33 -18.21
C ALA A 126 -15.74 13.78 -19.65
N ALA A 127 -14.75 13.62 -20.54
CA ALA A 127 -14.89 13.89 -21.97
C ALA A 127 -15.60 12.77 -22.75
N GLY A 128 -15.46 11.50 -22.33
CA GLY A 128 -16.08 10.34 -22.98
C GLY A 128 -17.55 10.07 -22.59
N GLY A 129 -18.01 10.60 -21.45
CA GLY A 129 -19.36 10.37 -20.91
C GLY A 129 -20.49 11.13 -21.60
N SER A 130 -20.18 12.08 -22.49
CA SER A 130 -21.17 12.86 -23.27
C SER A 130 -21.34 12.37 -24.72
N GLY A 131 -20.64 11.30 -25.14
CA GLY A 131 -20.56 10.89 -26.55
C GLY A 131 -21.06 9.49 -26.91
N GLY A 132 -21.85 8.82 -26.07
CA GLY A 132 -22.04 7.37 -26.25
C GLY A 132 -23.33 6.72 -25.75
N ARG A 133 -24.44 7.45 -25.60
CA ARG A 133 -25.81 6.90 -25.71
C ARG A 133 -26.68 7.99 -26.32
N GLY A 134 -27.30 7.69 -27.46
CA GLY A 134 -28.13 8.64 -28.19
C GLY A 134 -29.20 9.25 -27.28
N ALA A 135 -29.19 10.57 -27.16
CA ALA A 135 -30.29 11.35 -26.64
C ALA A 135 -30.93 12.09 -27.82
N GLU A 136 -31.70 11.35 -28.62
CA GLU A 136 -32.99 11.89 -29.06
C GLU A 136 -33.89 11.83 -27.83
N GLY A 137 -33.87 12.87 -27.01
CA GLY A 137 -34.62 12.95 -25.78
C GLY A 137 -34.26 14.23 -25.03
N ASP A 138 -35.28 15.00 -24.66
CA ASP A 138 -35.23 16.25 -23.91
C ASP A 138 -34.75 16.05 -22.44
N ASP A 139 -33.62 15.39 -22.23
CA ASP A 139 -33.00 15.33 -20.91
C ASP A 139 -32.29 16.67 -20.60
N PRO A 140 -32.44 17.22 -19.39
CA PRO A 140 -31.85 18.49 -19.01
C PRO A 140 -30.31 18.42 -19.06
N PRO A 141 -29.62 19.54 -19.37
CA PRO A 141 -28.17 19.55 -19.48
C PRO A 141 -27.50 19.09 -18.19
N ALA A 142 -26.55 18.17 -18.31
CA ALA A 142 -25.76 17.67 -17.20
C ALA A 142 -25.12 18.84 -16.44
N ALA A 143 -25.20 18.82 -15.10
CA ALA A 143 -24.61 19.84 -14.24
C ALA A 143 -23.11 20.05 -14.56
N PRO A 144 -22.59 21.29 -14.42
CA PRO A 144 -21.19 21.56 -14.71
C PRO A 144 -20.27 20.68 -13.86
N VAL A 145 -19.36 19.98 -14.51
CA VAL A 145 -18.41 19.07 -13.86
C VAL A 145 -17.48 19.90 -12.98
N ARG A 146 -17.50 19.66 -11.66
CA ARG A 146 -16.56 20.29 -10.71
C ARG A 146 -15.12 19.97 -11.12
N PRO A 147 -14.18 20.93 -10.98
CA PRO A 147 -12.81 20.77 -11.46
C PRO A 147 -12.03 19.67 -10.71
N LEU A 148 -10.93 19.27 -11.32
CA LEU A 148 -9.87 18.43 -10.74
C LEU A 148 -8.67 19.33 -10.46
N LEU A 149 -8.14 19.30 -9.24
CA LEU A 149 -7.10 20.24 -8.82
C LEU A 149 -5.81 19.51 -8.42
N TYR A 150 -4.68 19.95 -8.95
CA TYR A 150 -3.33 19.55 -8.49
C TYR A 150 -2.60 20.79 -7.97
N LEU A 151 -2.31 20.78 -6.66
CA LEU A 151 -1.55 21.83 -5.99
C LEU A 151 -0.18 21.28 -5.64
N SER A 152 0.86 21.94 -6.12
CA SER A 152 2.25 21.54 -5.88
C SER A 152 3.02 22.62 -5.15
N GLY A 153 3.73 22.23 -4.10
CA GLY A 153 4.77 23.06 -3.49
C GLY A 153 6.19 22.57 -3.82
N GLU A 154 6.34 21.44 -4.52
CA GLU A 154 7.65 20.86 -4.88
C GLU A 154 8.09 21.24 -6.30
N GLU A 155 7.22 21.03 -7.30
CA GLU A 155 7.49 21.27 -8.72
C GLU A 155 6.68 22.45 -9.25
N ALA A 156 7.24 23.20 -10.20
CA ALA A 156 6.53 24.29 -10.86
C ALA A 156 5.39 23.74 -11.76
N PRO A 157 4.25 24.45 -11.90
CA PRO A 157 3.13 23.99 -12.72
C PRO A 157 3.49 23.64 -14.17
N SER A 158 4.43 24.40 -14.77
CA SER A 158 4.92 24.13 -16.13
C SER A 158 5.69 22.80 -16.25
N GLN A 159 6.41 22.38 -15.20
CA GLN A 159 7.11 21.10 -15.17
C GLN A 159 6.14 19.93 -15.02
N ILE A 160 5.11 20.10 -14.19
CA ILE A 160 4.02 19.13 -14.02
C ILE A 160 3.25 18.97 -15.33
N ALA A 161 2.91 20.08 -15.98
CA ALA A 161 2.24 20.08 -17.28
C ALA A 161 3.06 19.31 -18.34
N ALA A 162 4.37 19.57 -18.44
CA ALA A 162 5.25 18.85 -19.36
C ALA A 162 5.28 17.33 -19.09
N ARG A 163 5.22 16.92 -17.81
CA ARG A 163 5.10 15.50 -17.44
C ARG A 163 3.76 14.91 -17.83
N GLY A 164 2.67 15.64 -17.61
CA GLY A 164 1.32 15.24 -17.99
C GLY A 164 1.20 14.99 -19.49
N LEU A 165 1.62 15.95 -20.32
CA LEU A 165 1.59 15.82 -21.79
C LEU A 165 2.34 14.58 -22.27
N ARG A 166 3.54 14.32 -21.72
CA ARG A 166 4.32 13.11 -22.03
C ARG A 166 3.61 11.80 -21.65
N LEU A 167 2.81 11.80 -20.58
CA LEU A 167 2.00 10.65 -20.17
C LEU A 167 0.79 10.46 -21.08
N GLY A 168 0.19 11.56 -21.58
CA GLY A 168 -0.95 11.53 -22.51
C GLY A 168 -0.60 11.06 -23.93
N ASP A 169 0.61 11.39 -24.41
CA ASP A 169 1.09 11.01 -25.75
C ASP A 169 1.36 9.52 -25.92
N ARG A 170 1.42 8.75 -24.82
CA ARG A 170 1.78 7.33 -24.84
C ARG A 170 0.55 6.49 -24.51
N PRO A 171 0.21 5.47 -25.32
CA PRO A 171 -0.89 4.58 -24.98
C PRO A 171 -0.60 3.91 -23.63
N SER A 172 -1.58 3.93 -22.74
CA SER A 172 -1.56 3.30 -21.42
C SER A 172 -1.60 1.76 -21.54
N GLY A 173 -0.57 1.14 -22.12
CA GLY A 173 -0.56 -0.30 -22.39
C GLY A 173 -1.77 -0.81 -23.20
N ASN A 174 -1.89 -2.13 -23.34
CA ASN A 174 -3.04 -2.76 -23.99
C ASN A 174 -4.28 -2.67 -23.08
N GLY A 175 -5.11 -1.64 -23.26
CA GLY A 175 -6.43 -1.51 -22.62
C GLY A 175 -6.49 -0.69 -21.33
N GLY A 176 -5.45 0.07 -20.98
CA GLY A 176 -5.49 1.00 -19.84
C GLY A 176 -6.32 2.27 -20.10
N PRO A 177 -6.46 3.14 -19.09
CA PRO A 177 -7.22 4.38 -19.20
C PRO A 177 -6.56 5.41 -20.12
N ARG A 178 -7.38 6.07 -20.96
CA ARG A 178 -6.91 7.26 -21.70
C ARG A 178 -6.74 8.44 -20.75
N TYR A 179 -5.58 9.07 -20.79
CA TYR A 179 -5.32 10.30 -20.06
C TYR A 179 -5.63 11.51 -20.92
N ASP A 180 -6.45 12.43 -20.41
CA ASP A 180 -6.71 13.73 -21.01
C ASP A 180 -6.11 14.83 -20.12
N PHE A 181 -4.91 15.27 -20.47
CA PHE A 181 -4.21 16.35 -19.76
C PHE A 181 -4.49 17.73 -20.36
N GLU A 182 -5.21 17.80 -21.48
CA GLU A 182 -5.60 19.06 -22.13
C GLU A 182 -7.00 19.52 -21.68
N SER A 183 -7.72 18.68 -20.95
CA SER A 183 -9.03 18.98 -20.39
C SER A 183 -9.02 20.27 -19.55
N PRO A 184 -9.92 21.23 -19.82
CA PRO A 184 -10.04 22.44 -18.99
C PRO A 184 -10.55 22.15 -17.57
N ALA A 185 -11.03 20.92 -17.32
CA ALA A 185 -11.41 20.49 -15.98
C ALA A 185 -10.19 20.24 -15.07
N LEU A 186 -9.01 19.97 -15.64
CA LEU A 186 -7.77 19.77 -14.90
C LEU A 186 -7.06 21.11 -14.68
N ARG A 187 -6.94 21.52 -13.42
CA ARG A 187 -6.28 22.77 -13.01
C ARG A 187 -5.05 22.48 -12.18
N LEU A 188 -3.96 23.19 -12.48
CA LEU A 188 -2.69 23.08 -11.77
C LEU A 188 -2.37 24.43 -11.13
N ALA A 189 -1.90 24.42 -9.88
CA ALA A 189 -1.38 25.61 -9.23
C ALA A 189 -0.16 25.27 -8.37
N GLY A 190 0.78 26.23 -8.30
CA GLY A 190 1.99 26.10 -7.53
C GLY A 190 1.86 26.94 -6.27
N GLU A 191 1.57 26.32 -5.13
CA GLU A 191 1.38 27.04 -3.87
C GLU A 191 1.90 26.30 -2.65
N THR A 192 2.37 27.08 -1.68
CA THR A 192 2.93 26.58 -0.41
C THR A 192 2.24 27.17 0.82
N ASP A 193 1.55 28.30 0.69
CA ASP A 193 0.83 28.90 1.80
C ASP A 193 -0.53 28.22 2.04
N LEU A 194 -0.76 27.75 3.27
CA LEU A 194 -1.98 27.02 3.61
C LEU A 194 -3.23 27.89 3.46
N GLU A 195 -3.19 29.17 3.81
CA GLU A 195 -4.36 30.05 3.75
C GLU A 195 -4.83 30.24 2.31
N THR A 196 -3.88 30.49 1.40
CA THR A 196 -4.14 30.57 -0.05
C THR A 196 -4.72 29.26 -0.58
N ILE A 197 -4.16 28.12 -0.19
CA ILE A 197 -4.68 26.80 -0.62
C ILE A 197 -6.12 26.59 -0.15
N LEU A 198 -6.44 26.92 1.10
CA LEU A 198 -7.79 26.79 1.64
C LEU A 198 -8.79 27.69 0.90
N GLN A 199 -8.39 28.91 0.53
CA GLN A 199 -9.21 29.82 -0.29
C GLN A 199 -9.48 29.21 -1.67
N ILE A 200 -8.47 28.68 -2.35
CA ILE A 200 -8.63 28.00 -3.65
C ILE A 200 -9.61 26.83 -3.53
N LEU A 201 -9.50 26.00 -2.48
CA LEU A 201 -10.41 24.87 -2.27
C LEU A 201 -11.86 25.31 -2.01
N GLU A 202 -12.06 26.41 -1.30
CA GLU A 202 -13.38 26.98 -1.02
C GLU A 202 -14.05 27.57 -2.27
N GLU A 203 -13.28 28.26 -3.11
CA GLU A 203 -13.73 28.90 -4.34
C GLU A 203 -14.02 27.88 -5.44
N GLU A 204 -13.08 26.97 -5.70
CA GLU A 204 -13.16 26.04 -6.83
C GLU A 204 -14.01 24.80 -6.54
N ARG A 205 -14.12 24.41 -5.27
CA ARG A 205 -14.81 23.20 -4.79
C ARG A 205 -14.59 21.99 -5.72
N PRO A 206 -13.34 21.58 -5.96
CA PRO A 206 -13.04 20.51 -6.89
C PRO A 206 -13.67 19.19 -6.45
N ARG A 207 -14.00 18.29 -7.38
CA ARG A 207 -14.45 16.93 -7.02
C ARG A 207 -13.32 16.10 -6.41
N LEU A 208 -12.07 16.41 -6.78
CA LEU A 208 -10.86 15.79 -6.25
C LEU A 208 -9.72 16.81 -6.25
N ALA A 209 -8.98 16.89 -5.14
CA ALA A 209 -7.78 17.71 -5.01
C ALA A 209 -6.57 16.87 -4.60
N VAL A 210 -5.42 17.12 -5.24
CA VAL A 210 -4.11 16.53 -4.92
C VAL A 210 -3.20 17.61 -4.35
N ILE A 211 -2.54 17.33 -3.23
CA ILE A 211 -1.52 18.19 -2.61
C ILE A 211 -0.15 17.49 -2.66
N ASP A 212 0.79 18.05 -3.42
CA ASP A 212 2.12 17.50 -3.68
C ASP A 212 3.25 18.47 -3.26
N SER A 213 3.85 18.34 -2.09
CA SER A 213 3.61 17.40 -1.00
C SER A 213 3.22 18.15 0.27
N ILE A 214 2.67 17.45 1.27
CA ILE A 214 2.26 18.09 2.53
C ILE A 214 3.45 18.73 3.28
N GLN A 215 4.67 18.25 3.04
CA GLN A 215 5.89 18.74 3.66
C GLN A 215 6.27 20.17 3.25
N THR A 216 5.85 20.61 2.06
CA THR A 216 6.23 21.93 1.54
C THR A 216 5.30 23.04 1.97
N LEU A 217 4.15 22.70 2.57
CA LEU A 217 3.20 23.69 2.99
C LEU A 217 3.76 24.55 4.13
N ARG A 218 3.11 25.67 4.40
CA ARG A 218 3.39 26.54 5.54
C ARG A 218 2.10 27.12 6.11
N ASP A 219 1.96 27.03 7.42
CA ASP A 219 1.00 27.83 8.18
C ASP A 219 1.79 28.90 8.97
N PRO A 220 1.67 30.19 8.62
CA PRO A 220 2.37 31.27 9.33
C PRO A 220 2.03 31.37 10.83
N SER A 221 0.89 30.84 11.26
CA SER A 221 0.46 30.85 12.67
C SER A 221 1.20 29.83 13.54
N VAL A 222 1.81 28.81 12.92
CA VAL A 222 2.59 27.77 13.59
C VAL A 222 4.07 28.18 13.61
N ALA A 223 4.61 28.43 14.80
CA ALA A 223 6.02 28.83 14.99
C ALA A 223 7.01 27.65 14.81
N SER A 224 7.00 27.03 13.64
CA SER A 224 7.91 25.94 13.26
C SER A 224 8.23 25.99 11.77
N ALA A 225 9.35 25.40 11.36
CA ALA A 225 9.73 25.36 9.95
C ALA A 225 8.79 24.45 9.14
N PRO A 226 8.55 24.76 7.84
CA PRO A 226 7.93 23.84 6.90
C PRO A 226 8.57 22.44 6.94
N GLY A 227 7.73 21.41 6.84
CA GLY A 227 8.17 20.01 6.90
C GLY A 227 8.44 19.47 8.31
N SER A 228 8.36 20.32 9.34
CA SER A 228 8.35 19.84 10.73
C SER A 228 7.06 19.09 11.07
N VAL A 229 7.12 18.17 12.04
CA VAL A 229 5.98 17.35 12.48
C VAL A 229 4.75 18.21 12.81
N SER A 230 4.95 19.29 13.57
CA SER A 230 3.86 20.18 13.99
C SER A 230 3.23 20.88 12.79
N GLN A 231 4.05 21.46 11.90
CA GLN A 231 3.56 22.17 10.73
C GLN A 231 2.79 21.24 9.77
N VAL A 232 3.32 20.05 9.50
CA VAL A 232 2.68 19.05 8.63
C VAL A 232 1.34 18.59 9.20
N ARG A 233 1.28 18.36 10.52
CA ARG A 233 0.06 17.91 11.21
C ARG A 233 -1.04 18.97 11.18
N GLU A 234 -0.72 20.22 11.49
CA GLU A 234 -1.71 21.30 11.51
C GLU A 234 -2.26 21.58 10.10
N CYS A 235 -1.39 21.63 9.09
CA CYS A 235 -1.83 21.76 7.70
C CYS A 235 -2.74 20.60 7.27
N ALA A 236 -2.38 19.36 7.62
CA ALA A 236 -3.20 18.20 7.29
C ALA A 236 -4.57 18.26 7.97
N LEU A 237 -4.65 18.67 9.25
CA LEU A 237 -5.93 18.83 9.95
C LEU A 237 -6.82 19.87 9.27
N ALA A 238 -6.27 21.02 8.91
CA ALA A 238 -7.00 22.08 8.22
C ALA A 238 -7.51 21.64 6.84
N LEU A 239 -6.67 20.95 6.06
CA LEU A 239 -7.04 20.43 4.74
C LEU A 239 -8.11 19.33 4.81
N VAL A 240 -8.00 18.41 5.78
CA VAL A 240 -9.00 17.34 5.98
C VAL A 240 -10.34 17.93 6.39
N ASP A 241 -10.35 18.96 7.25
CA ASP A 241 -11.57 19.67 7.62
C ASP A 241 -12.19 20.41 6.43
N ALA A 242 -11.39 21.12 5.63
CA ALA A 242 -11.85 21.75 4.39
C ALA A 242 -12.44 20.73 3.40
N ALA A 243 -11.77 19.58 3.22
CA ALA A 243 -12.26 18.52 2.36
C ALA A 243 -13.65 18.01 2.79
N ARG A 244 -13.86 17.79 4.10
CA ARG A 244 -15.16 17.41 4.66
C ARG A 244 -16.22 18.48 4.45
N ARG A 245 -15.90 19.76 4.67
CA ARG A 245 -16.84 20.88 4.53
C ARG A 245 -17.29 21.09 3.08
N PHE A 246 -16.39 20.89 2.12
CA PHE A 246 -16.64 21.17 0.71
C PHE A 246 -16.93 19.89 -0.12
N GLU A 247 -16.99 18.73 0.55
CA GLU A 247 -17.19 17.41 -0.07
C GLU A 247 -16.16 17.08 -1.16
N ILE A 248 -14.90 17.41 -0.91
CA ILE A 248 -13.77 17.20 -1.83
C ILE A 248 -13.12 15.85 -1.51
N ALA A 249 -12.84 15.01 -2.52
CA ALA A 249 -11.95 13.88 -2.33
C ALA A 249 -10.49 14.39 -2.28
N LEU A 250 -9.86 14.32 -1.10
CA LEU A 250 -8.52 14.89 -0.88
C LEU A 250 -7.44 13.81 -0.92
N PHE A 251 -6.42 14.02 -1.75
CA PHE A 251 -5.20 13.22 -1.78
C PHE A 251 -4.01 14.05 -1.31
N LEU A 252 -3.27 13.53 -0.34
CA LEU A 252 -2.05 14.14 0.20
C LEU A 252 -0.86 13.25 -0.17
N ILE A 253 0.19 13.83 -0.76
CA ILE A 253 1.46 13.13 -0.96
C ILE A 253 2.37 13.38 0.25
N GLY A 254 2.99 12.31 0.75
CA GLY A 254 4.04 12.37 1.77
C GLY A 254 5.27 11.53 1.39
N HIS A 255 6.47 12.13 1.51
CA HIS A 255 7.76 11.47 1.29
C HIS A 255 8.28 10.74 2.52
N VAL A 256 8.52 9.42 2.47
CA VAL A 256 9.15 8.65 3.56
C VAL A 256 10.68 8.70 3.45
N THR A 257 11.39 9.04 4.53
CA THR A 257 12.86 9.05 4.61
C THR A 257 13.42 7.65 4.92
N LYS A 258 14.69 7.41 4.55
CA LYS A 258 15.36 6.09 4.63
C LYS A 258 15.47 5.47 6.02
N ASP A 259 15.37 6.27 7.08
CA ASP A 259 15.47 5.79 8.46
C ASP A 259 14.11 5.39 9.06
N GLY A 260 13.03 5.37 8.26
CA GLY A 260 11.65 5.19 8.75
C GLY A 260 11.15 6.35 9.62
N SER A 261 12.04 7.29 9.98
CA SER A 261 11.79 8.56 10.65
C SER A 261 11.30 9.61 9.66
N LEU A 262 10.17 9.32 9.00
CA LEU A 262 9.28 10.42 8.67
C LEU A 262 9.07 11.24 9.96
N ALA A 263 8.65 12.48 9.83
CA ALA A 263 7.59 12.97 10.69
C ALA A 263 6.38 11.99 10.60
N GLY A 264 6.52 10.78 11.17
CA GLY A 264 5.88 9.47 10.92
C GLY A 264 4.70 9.43 9.95
N PRO A 265 4.54 8.43 9.04
CA PRO A 265 3.23 8.19 8.44
C PRO A 265 2.19 8.08 9.57
N ARG A 266 2.62 7.57 10.73
CA ARG A 266 1.94 7.58 12.04
C ARG A 266 1.37 8.93 12.49
N VAL A 267 2.06 10.04 12.25
CA VAL A 267 1.60 11.39 12.66
C VAL A 267 0.32 11.76 11.90
N LEU A 268 0.30 11.48 10.60
CA LEU A 268 -0.85 11.75 9.74
C LEU A 268 -1.84 10.58 9.66
N GLU A 269 -1.41 9.37 9.99
CA GLU A 269 -2.20 8.13 9.92
C GLU A 269 -3.46 8.23 10.73
N HIS A 270 -3.42 8.90 11.88
CA HIS A 270 -4.60 9.14 12.71
C HIS A 270 -5.48 10.30 12.20
N VAL A 271 -4.91 11.22 11.43
CA VAL A 271 -5.59 12.41 10.88
C VAL A 271 -6.40 12.07 9.64
N VAL A 272 -5.85 11.26 8.73
CA VAL A 272 -6.50 10.92 7.46
C VAL A 272 -7.42 9.71 7.57
N ASP A 273 -8.33 9.54 6.61
CA ASP A 273 -9.23 8.38 6.59
C ASP A 273 -8.57 7.12 6.00
N THR A 274 -7.72 7.30 4.99
CA THR A 274 -7.00 6.22 4.29
C THR A 274 -5.51 6.52 4.21
N VAL A 275 -4.66 5.52 4.47
CA VAL A 275 -3.20 5.58 4.30
C VAL A 275 -2.77 4.49 3.35
N LEU A 276 -2.17 4.91 2.23
CA LEU A 276 -1.57 4.04 1.23
C LEU A 276 -0.05 4.18 1.30
N ASN A 277 0.67 3.07 1.28
CA ASN A 277 2.11 3.06 1.15
C ASN A 277 2.50 2.56 -0.25
N PHE A 278 3.36 3.30 -0.92
CA PHE A 278 3.89 2.94 -2.23
C PHE A 278 5.36 2.58 -2.10
N GLU A 279 5.62 1.28 -2.25
CA GLU A 279 6.93 0.66 -2.06
C GLU A 279 7.44 0.16 -3.42
N GLY A 280 8.75 0.10 -3.59
CA GLY A 280 9.36 -0.39 -4.83
C GLY A 280 10.32 -1.53 -4.53
N ASP A 281 10.21 -2.61 -5.31
CA ASP A 281 11.26 -3.62 -5.34
C ASP A 281 12.23 -3.28 -6.47
N THR A 282 13.46 -2.93 -6.06
CA THR A 282 14.56 -2.61 -6.99
C THR A 282 14.94 -3.75 -7.92
N ARG A 283 14.60 -5.01 -7.59
CA ARG A 283 15.02 -6.19 -8.38
C ARG A 283 14.16 -6.44 -9.62
N LEU A 284 12.89 -6.00 -9.63
CA LEU A 284 11.94 -6.28 -10.71
C LEU A 284 11.44 -5.03 -11.43
N GLY A 285 11.65 -3.85 -10.86
CA GLY A 285 10.96 -2.65 -11.33
C GLY A 285 9.46 -2.62 -10.99
N LEU A 286 8.95 -3.63 -10.26
CA LEU A 286 7.60 -3.63 -9.71
C LEU A 286 7.50 -2.69 -8.50
N ARG A 287 6.38 -1.99 -8.43
CA ARG A 287 6.01 -1.04 -7.40
C ARG A 287 4.69 -1.49 -6.78
N VAL A 288 4.69 -1.65 -5.46
CA VAL A 288 3.59 -2.22 -4.68
C VAL A 288 2.90 -1.11 -3.92
N LEU A 289 1.61 -0.91 -4.19
CA LEU A 289 0.76 0.01 -3.44
C LEU A 289 -0.10 -0.78 -2.45
N ARG A 290 0.05 -0.50 -1.15
CA ARG A 290 -0.66 -1.20 -0.07
C ARG A 290 -1.48 -0.24 0.78
N ALA A 291 -2.69 -0.63 1.15
CA ALA A 291 -3.46 0.09 2.15
C ALA A 291 -3.01 -0.29 3.58
N GLN A 292 -2.37 0.62 4.31
CA GLN A 292 -2.06 0.43 5.74
C GLN A 292 -3.28 0.71 6.61
N LYS A 293 -4.06 1.74 6.24
CA LYS A 293 -5.32 2.11 6.87
C LYS A 293 -6.34 2.39 5.78
N ASN A 294 -7.53 1.83 5.86
CA ASN A 294 -8.61 2.19 4.95
C ASN A 294 -9.95 2.16 5.70
N ARG A 295 -10.51 3.35 5.98
CA ARG A 295 -11.84 3.45 6.62
C ARG A 295 -12.98 3.11 5.68
N PHE A 296 -12.71 3.07 4.38
CA PHE A 296 -13.69 2.88 3.32
C PHE A 296 -13.51 1.55 2.57
N GLY A 297 -12.61 0.68 3.01
CA GLY A 297 -12.24 -0.53 2.27
C GLY A 297 -11.34 -1.45 3.10
N SER A 298 -10.87 -2.52 2.46
CA SER A 298 -9.97 -3.48 3.10
C SER A 298 -8.53 -2.96 3.12
N THR A 299 -7.81 -3.20 4.21
CA THR A 299 -6.35 -2.96 4.32
C THR A 299 -5.52 -4.08 3.71
N HIS A 300 -6.15 -5.20 3.35
CA HIS A 300 -5.44 -6.29 2.71
C HIS A 300 -5.21 -6.03 1.22
N GLU A 301 -5.95 -5.12 0.58
CA GLU A 301 -5.80 -4.87 -0.86
C GLU A 301 -4.41 -4.34 -1.24
N VAL A 302 -3.88 -4.88 -2.33
CA VAL A 302 -2.59 -4.52 -2.91
C VAL A 302 -2.77 -4.23 -4.39
N GLY A 303 -2.19 -3.14 -4.87
CA GLY A 303 -2.08 -2.77 -6.27
C GLY A 303 -0.64 -2.91 -6.74
N LEU A 304 -0.43 -3.49 -7.91
CA LEU A 304 0.90 -3.67 -8.49
C LEU A 304 1.05 -2.83 -9.75
N PHE A 305 2.19 -2.16 -9.85
CA PHE A 305 2.51 -1.27 -10.94
C PHE A 305 3.94 -1.52 -11.44
N GLU A 306 4.19 -1.22 -12.70
CA GLU A 306 5.52 -1.19 -13.28
C GLU A 306 5.79 0.22 -13.82
N MET A 307 6.98 0.76 -13.57
CA MET A 307 7.36 2.05 -14.14
C MET A 307 7.96 1.85 -15.52
N SER A 308 7.29 2.38 -16.54
CA SER A 308 7.74 2.38 -17.92
C SER A 308 7.98 3.80 -18.43
N GLY A 309 8.42 3.93 -19.69
CA GLY A 309 8.44 5.22 -20.36
C GLY A 309 7.04 5.87 -20.47
N ALA A 310 5.96 5.09 -20.48
CA ALA A 310 4.59 5.59 -20.55
C ALA A 310 4.02 5.99 -19.17
N GLY A 311 4.82 5.91 -18.10
CA GLY A 311 4.38 6.11 -16.72
C GLY A 311 4.19 4.79 -15.99
N LEU A 312 3.36 4.82 -14.95
CA LEU A 312 3.01 3.65 -14.15
C LEU A 312 1.95 2.82 -14.88
N LEU A 313 2.31 1.59 -15.25
CA LEU A 313 1.41 0.63 -15.86
C LEU A 313 0.90 -0.35 -14.80
N GLU A 314 -0.38 -0.68 -14.86
CA GLU A 314 -1.00 -1.65 -13.96
C GLU A 314 -0.55 -3.07 -14.28
N VAL A 315 -0.28 -3.87 -13.24
CA VAL A 315 0.07 -5.29 -13.37
C VAL A 315 -1.07 -6.13 -12.75
N PRO A 316 -2.15 -6.40 -13.51
CA PRO A 316 -3.31 -7.17 -13.03
C PRO A 316 -3.03 -8.67 -12.89
N ASP A 317 -1.95 -9.17 -13.51
CA ASP A 317 -1.52 -10.56 -13.40
C ASP A 317 -0.01 -10.66 -13.15
N PRO A 318 0.46 -10.42 -11.91
CA PRO A 318 1.87 -10.55 -11.55
C PRO A 318 2.35 -11.99 -11.66
N SER A 319 1.52 -12.96 -11.28
CA SER A 319 1.88 -14.37 -11.24
C SER A 319 2.33 -14.87 -12.63
N SER A 320 1.69 -14.42 -13.71
CA SER A 320 2.13 -14.74 -15.08
C SER A 320 3.49 -14.15 -15.45
N ALA A 321 3.87 -12.97 -14.91
CA ALA A 321 5.18 -12.37 -15.13
C ALA A 321 6.30 -13.02 -14.29
N LEU A 322 5.95 -13.66 -13.18
CA LEU A 322 6.91 -14.30 -12.25
C LEU A 322 7.23 -15.75 -12.60
N LEU A 323 6.32 -16.39 -13.34
CA LEU A 323 6.51 -17.76 -13.80
C LEU A 323 7.22 -17.72 -15.14
N ASP A 324 8.45 -18.23 -15.18
CA ASP A 324 9.12 -18.55 -16.45
C ASP A 324 8.38 -19.74 -17.09
N ARG A 325 7.47 -19.44 -18.02
CA ARG A 325 6.68 -20.44 -18.75
C ARG A 325 7.41 -20.98 -19.98
N ASP A 326 8.37 -20.22 -20.51
CA ASP A 326 9.08 -20.58 -21.74
C ASP A 326 10.18 -21.62 -21.48
N GLY A 327 10.69 -21.71 -20.23
CA GLY A 327 11.63 -22.73 -19.79
C GLY A 327 11.03 -24.01 -19.17
N ALA A 328 9.70 -24.20 -19.20
CA ALA A 328 9.03 -25.30 -18.49
C ALA A 328 9.49 -26.71 -18.90
N ASP A 329 9.88 -26.91 -20.16
CA ASP A 329 10.26 -28.21 -20.71
C ASP A 329 11.66 -28.68 -20.27
N ASP A 330 12.51 -27.80 -19.68
CA ASP A 330 13.87 -28.13 -19.24
C ASP A 330 14.16 -27.77 -17.76
N LYS A 331 13.12 -27.63 -16.92
CA LYS A 331 13.33 -27.42 -15.48
C LYS A 331 13.87 -28.70 -14.84
N GLY A 332 15.18 -28.71 -14.58
CA GLY A 332 15.88 -29.76 -13.83
C GLY A 332 15.47 -29.83 -12.36
N ALA A 333 16.22 -30.60 -11.56
CA ALA A 333 16.02 -30.65 -10.13
C ALA A 333 16.29 -29.26 -9.48
N GLY A 334 15.53 -28.93 -8.44
CA GLY A 334 15.73 -27.72 -7.65
C GLY A 334 14.77 -26.57 -7.92
N SER A 335 13.77 -26.71 -8.79
CA SER A 335 12.72 -25.69 -9.01
C SER A 335 11.34 -26.20 -8.60
N THR A 336 10.53 -25.34 -7.97
CA THR A 336 9.14 -25.61 -7.59
C THR A 336 8.33 -24.32 -7.50
N VAL A 337 7.00 -24.39 -7.47
CA VAL A 337 6.14 -23.22 -7.34
C VAL A 337 5.46 -23.19 -5.96
N GLY A 338 5.59 -22.06 -5.29
CA GLY A 338 4.90 -21.73 -4.05
C GLY A 338 3.72 -20.82 -4.30
N ALA A 339 2.58 -21.07 -3.66
CA ALA A 339 1.51 -20.07 -3.58
C ALA A 339 1.70 -19.24 -2.33
N LEU A 340 2.00 -17.96 -2.48
CA LEU A 340 2.35 -17.03 -1.40
C LEU A 340 1.34 -15.86 -1.36
N CYS A 341 1.11 -15.28 -0.19
CA CYS A 341 0.23 -14.12 -0.04
C CYS A 341 1.06 -12.83 0.09
N GLU A 342 0.76 -11.87 -0.78
CA GLU A 342 1.19 -10.49 -0.66
C GLU A 342 -0.05 -9.64 -0.30
N GLY A 343 -0.27 -9.41 1.00
CA GLY A 343 -1.54 -8.86 1.50
C GLY A 343 -2.75 -9.75 1.16
N SER A 344 -3.72 -9.23 0.40
CA SER A 344 -4.91 -9.95 -0.08
C SER A 344 -4.64 -10.73 -1.36
N ARG A 345 -3.51 -10.50 -2.04
CA ARG A 345 -3.24 -11.14 -3.33
C ARG A 345 -2.47 -12.43 -3.11
N VAL A 346 -2.89 -13.49 -3.78
CA VAL A 346 -2.05 -14.68 -3.90
C VAL A 346 -1.19 -14.50 -5.13
N LEU A 347 0.11 -14.70 -4.95
CA LEU A 347 1.12 -14.75 -5.99
C LEU A 347 1.64 -16.18 -6.11
N LEU A 348 1.77 -16.68 -7.33
CA LEU A 348 2.52 -17.91 -7.56
C LEU A 348 3.98 -17.52 -7.85
N VAL A 349 4.88 -18.00 -7.01
CA VAL A 349 6.30 -17.64 -7.02
C VAL A 349 7.10 -18.91 -7.21
N GLU A 350 7.97 -18.92 -8.21
CA GLU A 350 8.91 -20.03 -8.41
C GLU A 350 10.02 -19.93 -7.35
N VAL A 351 10.35 -21.03 -6.69
CA VAL A 351 11.45 -21.14 -5.74
C VAL A 351 12.49 -22.06 -6.32
N GLN A 352 13.71 -21.57 -6.42
CA GLN A 352 14.85 -22.26 -7.02
C GLN A 352 15.92 -22.51 -5.95
N ALA A 353 16.49 -23.71 -5.97
CA ALA A 353 17.56 -24.13 -5.09
C ALA A 353 18.70 -24.75 -5.90
N LEU A 354 19.93 -24.42 -5.52
CA LEU A 354 21.16 -24.97 -6.07
C LEU A 354 22.06 -25.40 -4.92
N THR A 355 22.59 -26.62 -5.00
CA THR A 355 23.58 -27.13 -4.05
C THR A 355 24.88 -27.50 -4.74
N VAL A 356 26.01 -27.14 -4.14
CA VAL A 356 27.35 -27.46 -4.66
C VAL A 356 28.18 -28.09 -3.55
N PRO A 357 28.86 -29.23 -3.78
CA PRO A 357 29.77 -29.80 -2.80
C PRO A 357 30.90 -28.83 -2.43
N VAL A 358 31.14 -28.64 -1.14
CA VAL A 358 32.21 -27.76 -0.67
C VAL A 358 33.57 -28.45 -0.88
N PRO A 359 34.57 -27.77 -1.48
CA PRO A 359 35.93 -28.30 -1.54
C PRO A 359 36.49 -28.58 -0.14
N THR A 360 37.29 -29.64 0.00
CA THR A 360 37.79 -30.12 1.29
C THR A 360 38.40 -29.00 2.15
N GLY A 361 37.85 -28.77 3.34
CA GLY A 361 38.32 -27.76 4.30
C GLY A 361 37.65 -26.38 4.23
N GLY A 362 36.69 -26.17 3.31
CA GLY A 362 35.88 -24.95 3.24
C GLY A 362 34.71 -24.95 4.24
N SER A 363 34.28 -23.75 4.64
CA SER A 363 32.99 -23.58 5.35
C SER A 363 31.85 -23.45 4.33
N PRO A 364 30.76 -24.23 4.46
CA PRO A 364 29.63 -24.15 3.55
C PRO A 364 28.96 -22.77 3.56
N ARG A 365 28.67 -22.27 2.37
CA ARG A 365 27.98 -21.01 2.12
C ARG A 365 26.48 -21.27 2.07
N ARG A 366 25.71 -20.42 2.75
CA ARG A 366 24.24 -20.45 2.71
C ARG A 366 23.77 -19.08 2.25
N ARG A 367 23.22 -19.01 1.04
CA ARG A 367 22.79 -17.77 0.39
C ARG A 367 21.31 -17.85 0.09
N ALA A 368 20.58 -16.83 0.52
CA ALA A 368 19.16 -16.64 0.25
C ALA A 368 18.98 -15.34 -0.53
N THR A 369 18.14 -15.36 -1.57
CA THR A 369 17.71 -14.15 -2.31
C THR A 369 16.19 -14.15 -2.37
N GLY A 370 15.55 -13.06 -1.92
CA GLY A 370 14.10 -12.99 -1.77
C GLY A 370 13.53 -13.83 -0.60
N LEU A 371 14.38 -14.30 0.32
CA LEU A 371 13.99 -15.14 1.45
C LEU A 371 14.79 -14.75 2.69
N ASP A 372 14.21 -14.91 3.89
CA ASP A 372 14.93 -14.73 5.14
C ASP A 372 16.03 -15.78 5.36
N ALA A 373 17.23 -15.34 5.70
CA ALA A 373 18.39 -16.20 5.91
C ALA A 373 18.26 -17.09 7.15
N ASN A 374 17.58 -16.62 8.20
CA ASN A 374 17.37 -17.42 9.41
C ASN A 374 16.35 -18.54 9.15
N ARG A 375 15.29 -18.25 8.38
CA ARG A 375 14.32 -19.24 7.91
C ARG A 375 15.00 -20.31 7.06
N LEU A 376 15.90 -19.94 6.14
CA LEU A 376 16.70 -20.92 5.40
C LEU A 376 17.53 -21.82 6.33
N ALA A 377 18.22 -21.24 7.31
CA ALA A 377 19.02 -22.01 8.27
C ALA A 377 18.18 -23.00 9.08
N MET A 378 16.99 -22.58 9.52
CA MET A 378 16.03 -23.44 10.22
C MET A 378 15.56 -24.60 9.33
N LEU A 379 15.17 -24.31 8.08
CA LEU A 379 14.68 -25.34 7.15
C LEU A 379 15.74 -26.38 6.82
N LEU A 380 16.99 -25.95 6.64
CA LEU A 380 18.13 -26.87 6.45
C LEU A 380 18.29 -27.81 7.66
N ALA A 381 18.22 -27.28 8.89
CA ALA A 381 18.32 -28.08 10.10
C ALA A 381 17.17 -29.10 10.23
N VAL A 382 15.93 -28.71 9.87
CA VAL A 382 14.78 -29.62 9.87
C VAL A 382 14.93 -30.70 8.80
N LEU A 383 15.35 -30.36 7.58
CA LEU A 383 15.56 -31.34 6.51
C LEU A 383 16.68 -32.34 6.86
N GLU A 384 17.77 -31.88 7.45
CA GLU A 384 18.88 -32.74 7.86
C GLU A 384 18.46 -33.71 8.97
N THR A 385 17.76 -33.21 10.00
CA THR A 385 17.37 -34.02 11.16
C THR A 385 16.12 -34.88 10.95
N LYS A 386 15.18 -34.47 10.08
CA LYS A 386 13.89 -35.15 9.89
C LYS A 386 13.73 -35.84 8.55
N ALA A 387 14.41 -35.36 7.51
CA ALA A 387 14.36 -35.97 6.17
C ALA A 387 15.68 -36.67 5.79
N GLY A 388 16.72 -36.58 6.63
CA GLY A 388 17.98 -37.27 6.41
C GLY A 388 18.80 -36.74 5.24
N VAL A 389 18.58 -35.48 4.85
CA VAL A 389 19.28 -34.86 3.71
C VAL A 389 20.57 -34.17 4.19
N PRO A 390 21.77 -34.65 3.81
CA PRO A 390 23.03 -34.18 4.37
C PRO A 390 23.49 -32.87 3.73
N PHE A 391 23.01 -31.73 4.24
CA PHE A 391 23.44 -30.39 3.78
C PHE A 391 24.74 -29.89 4.42
N GLY A 392 25.25 -30.57 5.45
CA GLY A 392 26.43 -30.12 6.21
C GLY A 392 27.70 -29.87 5.37
N ALA A 393 27.85 -30.52 4.22
CA ALA A 393 29.01 -30.38 3.32
C ALA A 393 28.67 -29.72 1.97
N LEU A 394 27.52 -29.04 1.87
CA LEU A 394 27.04 -28.43 0.63
C LEU A 394 26.94 -26.91 0.78
N ASP A 395 27.46 -26.17 -0.18
CA ASP A 395 27.04 -24.80 -0.42
C ASP A 395 25.57 -24.84 -0.87
N VAL A 396 24.74 -23.99 -0.29
CA VAL A 396 23.31 -23.90 -0.56
C VAL A 396 22.98 -22.49 -1.03
N PHE A 397 22.36 -22.40 -2.20
CA PHE A 397 21.81 -21.17 -2.75
C PHE A 397 20.31 -21.37 -2.97
N VAL A 398 19.49 -20.47 -2.44
CA VAL A 398 18.04 -20.48 -2.67
C VAL A 398 17.60 -19.10 -3.12
N SER A 399 16.76 -19.05 -4.15
CA SER A 399 16.16 -17.82 -4.66
C SER A 399 14.65 -18.00 -4.81
N ALA A 400 13.87 -17.03 -4.35
CA ALA A 400 12.52 -16.83 -4.86
C ALA A 400 12.65 -16.07 -6.19
N ALA A 401 12.09 -16.64 -7.25
CA ALA A 401 12.05 -16.03 -8.57
C ALA A 401 11.20 -14.77 -8.53
N GLY A 402 11.62 -13.80 -9.33
CA GLY A 402 10.88 -12.56 -9.41
C GLY A 402 11.01 -11.71 -8.14
N GLY A 403 12.19 -11.60 -7.54
CA GLY A 403 12.61 -10.49 -6.67
C GLY A 403 11.96 -10.32 -5.29
N PHE A 404 10.73 -10.78 -5.10
CA PHE A 404 9.93 -10.60 -3.89
C PHE A 404 10.66 -11.11 -2.65
N ASP A 405 10.63 -10.30 -1.58
CA ASP A 405 11.00 -10.77 -0.25
C ASP A 405 9.81 -11.55 0.32
N VAL A 406 9.94 -12.87 0.32
CA VAL A 406 8.95 -13.79 0.84
C VAL A 406 9.07 -13.85 2.35
N ASP A 407 8.21 -13.10 3.03
CA ASP A 407 8.03 -13.19 4.48
C ASP A 407 6.67 -13.81 4.83
N GLU A 408 6.50 -15.08 4.47
CA GLU A 408 5.30 -15.84 4.81
C GLU A 408 5.64 -17.27 5.25
N PRO A 409 5.06 -17.78 6.35
CA PRO A 409 5.25 -19.17 6.78
C PRO A 409 4.90 -20.21 5.70
N ALA A 410 3.97 -19.89 4.79
CA ALA A 410 3.59 -20.77 3.69
C ALA A 410 4.73 -21.09 2.71
N ALA A 411 5.80 -20.29 2.72
CA ALA A 411 6.98 -20.47 1.89
C ALA A 411 7.88 -21.63 2.35
N ASP A 412 7.74 -22.10 3.58
CA ASP A 412 8.60 -23.15 4.13
C ASP A 412 8.55 -24.42 3.28
N LEU A 413 7.34 -24.84 2.91
CA LEU A 413 7.13 -26.04 2.10
C LEU A 413 7.76 -25.95 0.70
N PRO A 414 7.49 -24.93 -0.15
CA PRO A 414 8.15 -24.83 -1.46
C PRO A 414 9.67 -24.72 -1.34
N ILE A 415 10.22 -24.00 -0.35
CA ILE A 415 11.67 -23.94 -0.12
C ILE A 415 12.23 -25.33 0.19
N ALA A 416 11.57 -26.08 1.09
CA ALA A 416 12.02 -27.41 1.47
C ALA A 416 11.92 -28.42 0.32
N LEU A 417 10.91 -28.29 -0.53
CA LEU A 417 10.77 -29.10 -1.74
C LEU A 417 11.89 -28.81 -2.75
N ALA A 418 12.19 -27.54 -3.02
CA ALA A 418 13.28 -27.15 -3.93
C ALA A 418 14.63 -27.69 -3.45
N LEU A 419 14.95 -27.50 -2.16
CA LEU A 419 16.18 -28.00 -1.54
C LEU A 419 16.30 -29.52 -1.61
N SER A 420 15.21 -30.23 -1.35
CA SER A 420 15.21 -31.69 -1.37
C SER A 420 15.25 -32.25 -2.80
N SER A 421 14.67 -31.54 -3.77
CA SER A 421 14.75 -31.87 -5.19
C SER A 421 16.20 -31.83 -5.66
N VAL A 422 16.91 -30.72 -5.44
CA VAL A 422 18.32 -30.61 -5.86
C VAL A 422 19.23 -31.59 -5.13
N ALA A 423 19.01 -31.82 -3.83
CA ALA A 423 19.84 -32.75 -3.05
C ALA A 423 19.63 -34.22 -3.44
N SER A 424 18.41 -34.60 -3.87
CA SER A 424 18.11 -35.96 -4.32
C SER A 424 18.32 -36.18 -5.82
N GLY A 425 18.52 -35.11 -6.59
CA GLY A 425 18.56 -35.16 -8.06
C GLY A 425 17.22 -35.50 -8.71
N ARG A 426 16.12 -35.55 -7.93
CA ARG A 426 14.77 -35.89 -8.40
C ARG A 426 14.00 -34.63 -8.76
N ARG A 427 13.17 -34.71 -9.80
CA ARG A 427 12.37 -33.55 -10.24
C ARG A 427 11.15 -33.40 -9.34
N ILE A 428 10.62 -32.18 -9.28
CA ILE A 428 9.31 -31.93 -8.66
C ILE A 428 8.23 -32.27 -9.68
N ARG A 429 7.14 -32.90 -9.23
CA ARG A 429 5.99 -33.22 -10.08
C ARG A 429 5.53 -32.00 -10.87
N GLU A 430 5.31 -32.22 -12.16
CA GLU A 430 4.83 -31.18 -13.06
C GLU A 430 3.45 -30.64 -12.65
N GLY A 431 3.29 -29.32 -12.76
CA GLY A 431 2.03 -28.64 -12.40
C GLY A 431 1.72 -28.67 -10.90
N LEU A 432 2.72 -28.93 -10.04
CA LEU A 432 2.59 -28.86 -8.59
C LEU A 432 2.80 -27.43 -8.07
N VAL A 433 1.84 -26.97 -7.27
CA VAL A 433 1.98 -25.81 -6.39
C VAL A 433 1.95 -26.27 -4.94
N SER A 434 2.71 -25.63 -4.07
CA SER A 434 2.72 -25.95 -2.64
C SER A 434 2.57 -24.72 -1.75
N ALA A 435 1.97 -24.90 -0.58
CA ALA A 435 1.91 -23.88 0.46
C ALA A 435 1.77 -24.56 1.83
N GLY A 436 2.66 -24.26 2.77
CA GLY A 436 2.64 -24.86 4.08
C GLY A 436 3.77 -24.37 4.97
N GLU A 437 3.51 -24.27 6.27
CA GLU A 437 4.51 -23.97 7.29
C GLU A 437 5.13 -25.27 7.79
N ILE A 438 6.44 -25.26 8.04
CA ILE A 438 7.17 -26.42 8.56
C ILE A 438 7.55 -26.15 10.02
N GLY A 439 7.03 -26.97 10.93
CA GLY A 439 7.46 -26.95 12.32
C GLY A 439 8.83 -27.59 12.52
N LEU A 440 9.50 -27.25 13.63
CA LEU A 440 10.81 -27.83 14.00
C LEU A 440 10.76 -29.36 14.20
N GLY A 441 9.57 -29.93 14.43
CA GLY A 441 9.36 -31.37 14.50
C GLY A 441 9.28 -32.06 13.13
N GLY A 442 9.27 -31.29 12.04
CA GLY A 442 9.05 -31.78 10.67
C GLY A 442 7.57 -31.93 10.31
N GLU A 443 6.65 -31.49 11.17
CA GLU A 443 5.22 -31.47 10.88
C GLU A 443 4.82 -30.31 9.96
N LEU A 444 3.84 -30.55 9.09
CA LEU A 444 3.26 -29.50 8.27
C LEU A 444 2.08 -28.85 8.98
N ARG A 445 2.10 -27.51 9.03
CA ARG A 445 1.13 -26.69 9.74
C ARG A 445 0.26 -25.90 8.76
N PRO A 446 -1.05 -25.74 9.03
CA PRO A 446 -1.98 -25.06 8.14
C PRO A 446 -1.61 -23.60 7.93
N VAL A 447 -1.82 -23.12 6.71
CA VAL A 447 -1.62 -21.72 6.33
C VAL A 447 -2.95 -21.05 6.02
N PRO A 448 -3.07 -19.72 6.19
CA PRO A 448 -4.31 -19.02 5.91
C PRO A 448 -4.61 -18.95 4.40
N ARG A 449 -5.89 -18.65 4.09
CA ARG A 449 -6.40 -18.32 2.74
C ARG A 449 -6.19 -19.41 1.68
N VAL A 450 -6.28 -20.67 2.08
CA VAL A 450 -6.12 -21.84 1.20
C VAL A 450 -7.02 -21.77 -0.05
N GLU A 451 -8.29 -21.37 0.08
CA GLU A 451 -9.19 -21.29 -1.07
C GLU A 451 -8.77 -20.25 -2.11
N ALA A 452 -8.24 -19.10 -1.67
CA ALA A 452 -7.69 -18.09 -2.57
C ALA A 452 -6.44 -18.63 -3.29
N ARG A 453 -5.61 -19.42 -2.59
CA ARG A 453 -4.42 -20.03 -3.20
C ARG A 453 -4.77 -21.06 -4.27
N LEU A 454 -5.79 -21.89 -3.99
CA LEU A 454 -6.33 -22.85 -4.94
C LEU A 454 -6.93 -22.16 -6.17
N ALA A 455 -7.68 -21.07 -5.95
CA ALA A 455 -8.27 -20.31 -7.05
C ALA A 455 -7.19 -19.75 -7.99
N GLU A 456 -6.10 -19.21 -7.45
CA GLU A 456 -4.99 -18.66 -8.22
C GLU A 456 -4.20 -19.74 -8.97
N ALA A 457 -3.86 -20.85 -8.30
CA ALA A 457 -3.21 -22.01 -8.93
C ALA A 457 -4.03 -22.54 -10.11
N ARG A 458 -5.36 -22.63 -9.94
CA ARG A 458 -6.26 -23.05 -11.01
C ARG A 458 -6.31 -22.04 -12.15
N ARG A 459 -6.37 -20.74 -11.83
CA ARG A 459 -6.43 -19.67 -12.85
C ARG A 459 -5.22 -19.73 -13.79
N LEU A 460 -4.04 -20.08 -13.27
CA LEU A 460 -2.82 -20.23 -14.05
C LEU A 460 -2.58 -21.62 -14.65
N GLY A 461 -3.53 -22.55 -14.48
CA GLY A 461 -3.51 -23.86 -15.14
C GLY A 461 -2.69 -24.93 -14.43
N PHE A 462 -2.34 -24.75 -13.16
CA PHE A 462 -1.72 -25.82 -12.38
C PHE A 462 -2.71 -26.96 -12.13
N THR A 463 -2.18 -28.18 -12.00
CA THR A 463 -2.98 -29.41 -11.93
C THR A 463 -2.97 -30.04 -10.53
N HIS A 464 -1.92 -29.80 -9.75
CA HIS A 464 -1.73 -30.36 -8.42
C HIS A 464 -1.48 -29.26 -7.39
N PHE A 465 -2.01 -29.45 -6.18
CA PHE A 465 -1.74 -28.55 -5.07
C PHE A 465 -1.43 -29.34 -3.80
N LEU A 466 -0.24 -29.15 -3.22
CA LEU A 466 0.17 -29.77 -1.96
C LEU A 466 -0.13 -28.87 -0.76
N LEU A 467 -0.89 -29.42 0.19
CA LEU A 467 -1.28 -28.74 1.43
C LEU A 467 -0.99 -29.60 2.68
N PRO A 468 -0.82 -28.96 3.84
CA PRO A 468 -0.89 -29.62 5.13
C PRO A 468 -2.21 -30.40 5.28
N THR A 469 -2.14 -31.59 5.85
CA THR A 469 -3.33 -32.42 6.11
C THR A 469 -4.23 -31.78 7.16
N ARG A 470 -3.62 -31.15 8.18
CA ARG A 470 -4.33 -30.40 9.22
C ARG A 470 -4.70 -29.02 8.69
N GLY A 471 -5.96 -28.63 8.82
CA GLY A 471 -6.48 -27.34 8.36
C GLY A 471 -8.00 -27.36 8.26
N ARG A 472 -8.62 -26.22 7.92
CA ARG A 472 -10.06 -26.20 7.59
C ARG A 472 -10.34 -27.07 6.38
N ASP A 473 -11.51 -27.69 6.35
CA ASP A 473 -12.00 -28.37 5.17
C ASP A 473 -12.07 -27.37 4.01
N VAL A 474 -11.50 -27.78 2.88
CA VAL A 474 -11.54 -27.02 1.63
C VAL A 474 -12.86 -27.35 0.97
N SER A 475 -13.62 -26.33 0.58
CA SER A 475 -14.89 -26.56 -0.11
C SER A 475 -14.67 -27.34 -1.43
N ALA A 476 -15.60 -28.21 -1.79
CA ALA A 476 -15.54 -28.97 -3.05
C ALA A 476 -15.46 -28.03 -4.27
N ALA A 477 -16.05 -26.84 -4.18
CA ALA A 477 -15.96 -25.80 -5.21
C ALA A 477 -14.54 -25.22 -5.34
N ALA A 478 -13.84 -25.01 -4.23
CA ALA A 478 -12.46 -24.52 -4.22
C ALA A 478 -11.46 -25.56 -4.72
N ALA A 479 -11.75 -26.86 -4.54
CA ALA A 479 -10.92 -27.96 -5.03
C ALA A 479 -11.14 -28.31 -6.52
N LYS A 480 -12.21 -27.80 -7.14
CA LYS A 480 -12.61 -28.20 -8.50
C LYS A 480 -11.56 -27.80 -9.54
N GLY A 481 -11.00 -28.80 -10.22
CA GLY A 481 -9.98 -28.64 -11.27
C GLY A 481 -8.53 -28.81 -10.79
N LEU A 482 -8.31 -29.05 -9.49
CA LEU A 482 -6.99 -29.30 -8.89
C LEU A 482 -7.00 -30.64 -8.15
N LYS A 483 -5.95 -31.44 -8.33
CA LYS A 483 -5.71 -32.62 -7.51
C LYS A 483 -5.01 -32.21 -6.21
N LEU A 484 -5.75 -32.27 -5.11
CA LEU A 484 -5.22 -31.93 -3.79
C LEU A 484 -4.36 -33.08 -3.25
N LEU A 485 -3.08 -32.80 -3.03
CA LEU A 485 -2.15 -33.66 -2.31
C LEU A 485 -2.09 -33.17 -0.86
N ARG A 486 -2.13 -34.10 0.09
CA ARG A 486 -2.07 -33.78 1.52
C ARG A 486 -0.94 -34.52 2.18
N ALA A 487 -0.18 -33.82 3.02
CA ALA A 487 0.90 -34.39 3.82
C ALA A 487 0.83 -33.88 5.27
N ARG A 488 1.18 -34.73 6.23
CA ARG A 488 1.26 -34.37 7.66
C ARG A 488 2.67 -33.99 8.07
N THR A 489 3.67 -34.52 7.38
CA THR A 489 5.09 -34.32 7.67
C THR A 489 5.86 -33.99 6.41
N ILE A 490 7.05 -33.43 6.57
CA ILE A 490 7.95 -33.15 5.45
C ILE A 490 8.29 -34.43 4.67
N HIS A 491 8.44 -35.57 5.35
CA HIS A 491 8.70 -36.85 4.69
C HIS A 491 7.54 -37.28 3.78
N GLU A 492 6.29 -37.18 4.26
CA GLU A 492 5.10 -37.46 3.43
C GLU A 492 4.99 -36.46 2.27
N ALA A 493 5.37 -35.20 2.48
CA ALA A 493 5.36 -34.19 1.43
C ALA A 493 6.38 -34.49 0.31
N LEU A 494 7.59 -34.88 0.68
CA LEU A 494 8.64 -35.23 -0.26
C LEU A 494 8.29 -36.47 -1.08
N SER A 495 7.67 -37.48 -0.45
CA SER A 495 7.28 -38.70 -1.17
C SER A 495 6.18 -38.45 -2.21
N VAL A 496 5.26 -37.51 -1.95
CA VAL A 496 4.23 -37.16 -2.92
C VAL A 496 4.71 -36.12 -3.93
N ALA A 497 5.67 -35.25 -3.61
CA ALA A 497 6.07 -34.14 -4.47
C ALA A 497 7.20 -34.47 -5.46
N LEU A 498 8.12 -35.36 -5.10
CA LEU A 498 9.27 -35.71 -5.94
C LEU A 498 8.96 -36.89 -6.87
N GLU A 499 9.45 -36.81 -8.10
CA GLU A 499 9.39 -37.84 -9.14
C GLU A 499 10.79 -38.37 -9.45
#